data_AF-A0A4C1U3L1-F1
#
_entry.id   AF-A0A4C1U3L1-F1
#
_cell.length_a   1.000
_cell.length_b   1.000
_cell.length_c   1.000
_cell.angle_alpha   90.00
_cell.angle_beta   90.00
_cell.angle_gamma   90.00
#
_symmetry.space_group_name_H-M   'P 1'
#
loop_
_entity.id
_entity.type
_entity.pdbx_description
1 polymer ?
#
loop_
_entity_poly.entity_id
_entity_poly.type
_entity_poly.pdbx_seq_one_letter_code
_entity_poly.pdbx_strand_id
1 'polypeptide(L)'
;MSKNKIAARIDSQNVEVKTKFDAEFRRFSLNRSERLKYEEFRALIEKLHRLHDVTFLLSYTDPRDGDLLPINNDDNLARAILTAKPLLRVIIQRKGDSFEALNGYGTMRPKNIISSFLSGTPAKNKGLAISNPHDFRMVSAIIDVDIVPETCRRVKLLKHGSERPLGFFIRDGTSVRVTPNGVERTPGIFISRLVPGGLAESTGLLGVNDEVLEVNGIDVSNKTLDQVTDMMVANSSNLIITVRPANQRAVLGSTPPPPPPEVVSHHSQPSSGEPDEDRFDQDEIVDLTAVSLEDNHPESSGSFPHSIPSKDDGQILHL
;
A
#
# COMPACT_ATOMS: atom_id res chain seq x y z
N MET A 1 40.95 42.85 2.91
CA MET A 1 39.67 43.13 2.21
C MET A 1 38.97 41.81 1.91
N SER A 2 38.02 41.41 2.76
CA SER A 2 37.22 40.20 2.58
C SER A 2 36.06 40.51 1.63
N LYS A 3 36.03 39.87 0.45
CA LYS A 3 34.88 39.94 -0.46
C LYS A 3 33.93 38.79 -0.10
N ASN A 4 32.92 39.12 0.70
CA ASN A 4 31.77 38.25 0.94
C ASN A 4 31.08 37.93 -0.39
N LYS A 5 31.19 36.67 -0.83
CA LYS A 5 30.37 36.11 -1.90
C LYS A 5 29.01 35.76 -1.29
N ILE A 6 28.10 36.72 -1.29
CA ILE A 6 26.68 36.51 -0.97
C ILE A 6 26.15 35.58 -2.06
N ALA A 7 26.06 34.28 -1.77
CA ALA A 7 25.27 33.36 -2.56
C ALA A 7 23.80 33.73 -2.34
N ALA A 8 23.27 34.57 -3.24
CA ALA A 8 21.84 34.82 -3.31
C ALA A 8 21.15 33.46 -3.54
N ARG A 9 20.51 32.93 -2.49
CA ARG A 9 19.49 31.90 -2.62
C ARG A 9 18.30 32.55 -3.32
N ILE A 10 18.36 32.67 -4.64
CA ILE A 10 17.17 32.88 -5.44
C ILE A 10 16.41 31.57 -5.35
N ASP A 11 15.33 31.58 -4.58
CA ASP A 11 14.30 30.55 -4.67
C ASP A 11 13.69 30.68 -6.06
N SER A 12 14.33 30.06 -7.05
CA SER A 12 13.88 30.12 -8.43
C SER A 12 12.52 29.44 -8.47
N GLN A 13 11.47 30.23 -8.67
CA GLN A 13 10.13 29.74 -8.98
C GLN A 13 10.13 28.79 -10.19
N ASN A 14 11.22 28.72 -10.95
CA ASN A 14 11.40 27.82 -12.07
C ASN A 14 12.27 26.61 -11.69
N VAL A 15 11.84 25.42 -12.11
CA VAL A 15 12.64 24.19 -12.13
C VAL A 15 13.17 24.00 -13.54
N GLU A 16 14.48 23.82 -13.68
CA GLU A 16 15.04 23.35 -14.94
C GLU A 16 14.78 21.85 -15.07
N VAL A 17 14.27 21.41 -16.21
CA VAL A 17 14.04 20.00 -16.51
C VAL A 17 15.02 19.58 -17.59
N LYS A 18 15.75 18.48 -17.35
CA LYS A 18 16.55 17.78 -18.35
C LYS A 18 15.98 16.40 -18.56
N THR A 19 15.45 16.16 -19.73
CA THR A 19 14.93 14.86 -20.18
C THR A 19 15.98 14.13 -20.99
N LYS A 20 16.07 12.80 -20.82
CA LYS A 20 16.95 11.91 -21.59
C LYS A 20 16.13 10.78 -22.19
N PHE A 21 16.26 10.57 -23.51
CA PHE A 21 15.74 9.39 -24.21
C PHE A 21 16.86 8.80 -25.07
N ASP A 22 17.25 7.55 -24.84
CA ASP A 22 18.45 6.94 -25.44
C ASP A 22 19.71 7.81 -25.26
N ALA A 23 20.24 8.36 -26.36
CA ALA A 23 21.38 9.29 -26.38
C ALA A 23 20.96 10.77 -26.45
N GLU A 24 19.68 11.04 -26.65
CA GLU A 24 19.12 12.37 -26.83
C GLU A 24 18.84 13.05 -25.49
N PHE A 25 19.13 14.36 -25.43
CA PHE A 25 18.82 15.20 -24.28
C PHE A 25 18.06 16.45 -24.69
N ARG A 26 17.03 16.79 -23.90
CA ARG A 26 16.28 18.03 -24.09
C ARG A 26 16.09 18.76 -22.77
N ARG A 27 16.06 20.09 -22.82
CA ARG A 27 15.91 20.95 -21.65
C ARG A 27 14.79 21.96 -21.86
N PHE A 28 14.03 22.18 -20.80
CA PHE A 28 13.01 23.22 -20.70
C PHE A 28 12.85 23.61 -19.23
N SER A 29 12.01 24.59 -18.95
CA SER A 29 11.74 25.07 -17.59
C SER A 29 10.27 24.92 -17.26
N LEU A 30 9.97 24.57 -16.01
CA LEU A 30 8.62 24.54 -15.45
C LEU A 30 8.51 25.51 -14.29
N ASN A 31 7.34 26.09 -14.09
CA ASN A 31 7.05 26.88 -12.90
C ASN A 31 6.63 25.96 -11.74
N ARG A 32 7.24 26.13 -10.56
CA ARG A 32 6.91 25.38 -9.33
C ARG A 32 5.49 25.64 -8.83
N SER A 33 4.96 26.82 -9.10
CA SER A 33 3.64 27.26 -8.65
C SER A 33 2.52 26.73 -9.56
N GLU A 34 2.85 26.29 -10.77
CA GLU A 34 1.88 25.78 -11.73
C GLU A 34 1.61 24.31 -11.45
N ARG A 35 0.33 23.98 -11.24
CA ARG A 35 -0.10 22.60 -11.01
C ARG A 35 -0.28 21.89 -12.35
N LEU A 36 0.82 21.41 -12.92
CA LEU A 36 0.84 20.63 -14.16
C LEU A 36 0.38 19.19 -13.88
N LYS A 37 -0.56 18.67 -14.68
CA LYS A 37 -1.00 17.27 -14.57
C LYS A 37 0.00 16.32 -15.25
N TYR A 38 0.02 15.07 -14.79
CA TYR A 38 0.88 14.03 -15.33
C TYR A 38 0.67 13.82 -16.84
N GLU A 39 -0.58 13.74 -17.29
CA GLU A 39 -0.87 13.53 -18.72
C GLU A 39 -0.41 14.70 -19.60
N GLU A 40 -0.47 15.94 -19.09
CA GLU A 40 0.01 17.12 -19.80
C GLU A 40 1.54 17.11 -19.90
N PHE A 41 2.22 16.78 -18.81
CA PHE A 41 3.68 16.63 -18.79
C PHE A 41 4.15 15.51 -19.71
N ARG A 42 3.42 14.38 -19.72
CA ARG A 42 3.70 13.24 -20.59
C ARG A 42 3.52 13.61 -22.07
N ALA A 43 2.43 14.28 -22.42
CA ALA A 43 2.18 14.77 -23.78
C ALA A 43 3.23 15.80 -24.23
N LEU A 44 3.69 16.66 -23.32
CA LEU A 44 4.80 17.59 -23.58
C LEU A 44 6.07 16.81 -23.94
N ILE A 45 6.44 15.79 -23.15
CA ILE A 45 7.61 14.95 -23.42
C ILE A 45 7.48 14.20 -24.75
N GLU A 46 6.30 13.64 -25.03
CA GLU A 46 6.01 12.93 -26.27
C GLU A 46 6.25 13.82 -27.49
N LYS A 47 5.67 15.03 -27.49
CA LYS A 47 5.86 16.03 -28.55
C LYS A 47 7.32 16.47 -28.66
N LEU A 48 7.99 16.66 -27.52
CA LEU A 48 9.35 17.16 -27.48
C LEU A 48 10.34 16.15 -28.08
N HIS A 49 10.21 14.86 -27.75
CA HIS A 49 11.08 13.77 -28.22
C HIS A 49 10.54 13.03 -29.47
N ARG A 50 9.41 13.47 -30.04
CA ARG A 50 8.76 12.87 -31.22
C ARG A 50 8.42 11.39 -31.03
N LEU A 51 7.79 11.07 -29.90
CA LEU A 51 7.51 9.69 -29.45
C LEU A 51 6.09 9.21 -29.79
N HIS A 52 5.46 9.72 -30.84
CA HIS A 52 4.04 9.50 -31.14
C HIS A 52 3.61 8.03 -31.26
N ASP A 53 4.51 7.15 -31.71
CA ASP A 53 4.25 5.71 -31.85
C ASP A 53 5.02 4.85 -30.83
N VAL A 54 5.60 5.48 -29.81
CA VAL A 54 6.44 4.82 -28.81
C VAL A 54 5.72 4.83 -27.47
N THR A 55 5.41 3.66 -26.94
CA THR A 55 5.00 3.59 -25.53
C THR A 55 6.23 3.73 -24.65
N PHE A 56 6.25 4.70 -23.74
CA PHE A 56 7.39 4.98 -22.86
C PHE A 56 6.98 5.13 -21.39
N LEU A 57 7.98 4.96 -20.53
CA LEU A 57 7.93 5.16 -19.08
C LEU A 57 8.75 6.40 -18.72
N LEU A 58 8.30 7.14 -17.72
CA LEU A 58 8.98 8.30 -17.17
C LEU A 58 9.47 7.99 -15.76
N SER A 59 10.70 8.43 -15.46
CA SER A 59 11.30 8.33 -14.14
C SER A 59 12.17 9.55 -13.87
N TYR A 60 12.42 9.87 -12.61
CA TYR A 60 13.35 10.91 -12.20
C TYR A 60 14.37 10.41 -11.19
N THR A 61 15.53 11.06 -11.16
CA THR A 61 16.53 10.83 -10.14
C THR A 61 16.26 11.73 -8.93
N ASP A 62 15.95 11.15 -7.76
CA ASP A 62 15.82 11.93 -6.52
C ASP A 62 17.23 12.44 -6.12
N PRO A 63 17.41 13.76 -5.94
CA PRO A 63 18.71 14.32 -5.63
C PRO A 63 19.23 14.01 -4.22
N ARG A 64 18.41 13.42 -3.34
CA ARG A 64 18.79 13.10 -1.95
C ARG A 64 19.62 11.82 -1.84
N ASP A 65 19.19 10.78 -2.54
CA ASP A 65 19.72 9.41 -2.48
C ASP A 65 20.25 8.93 -3.85
N GLY A 66 19.80 9.55 -4.95
CA GLY A 66 20.16 9.16 -6.31
C GLY A 66 19.23 8.10 -6.90
N ASP A 67 18.11 7.80 -6.23
CA ASP A 67 17.19 6.75 -6.63
C ASP A 67 16.41 7.13 -7.90
N LEU A 68 16.16 6.13 -8.75
CA LEU A 68 15.35 6.28 -9.94
C LEU A 68 13.88 5.97 -9.61
N LEU A 69 13.08 7.03 -9.45
CA LEU A 69 11.69 6.94 -9.04
C LEU A 69 10.74 7.18 -10.23
N PRO A 70 9.62 6.44 -10.35
CA PRO A 70 8.70 6.61 -11.47
C PRO A 70 7.96 7.95 -11.39
N ILE A 71 7.73 8.56 -12.56
CA ILE A 71 6.74 9.63 -12.73
C ILE A 71 5.58 9.00 -13.51
N ASN A 72 4.53 8.57 -12.82
CA ASN A 72 3.42 7.83 -13.43
C ASN A 72 2.03 8.30 -12.96
N ASN A 73 1.97 9.36 -12.14
CA ASN A 73 0.74 10.02 -11.69
C ASN A 73 1.06 11.47 -11.26
N ASP A 74 0.02 12.25 -10.93
CA ASP A 74 0.13 13.66 -10.55
C ASP A 74 0.98 13.87 -9.29
N ASP A 75 0.85 12.99 -8.30
CA ASP A 75 1.57 13.11 -7.02
C ASP A 75 3.08 12.88 -7.21
N ASN A 76 3.46 11.87 -8.00
CA ASN A 76 4.85 11.58 -8.31
C ASN A 76 5.48 12.69 -9.15
N LEU A 77 4.73 13.28 -10.09
CA LEU A 77 5.18 14.46 -10.83
C LEU A 77 5.39 15.66 -9.90
N ALA A 78 4.41 15.97 -9.05
CA ALA A 78 4.51 17.06 -8.08
C ALA A 78 5.70 16.84 -7.15
N ARG A 79 5.92 15.61 -6.68
CA ARG A 79 7.06 15.25 -5.83
C ARG A 79 8.38 15.44 -6.56
N ALA A 80 8.49 15.03 -7.81
CA ALA A 80 9.68 15.21 -8.64
C ALA A 80 10.03 16.69 -8.85
N ILE A 81 9.04 17.54 -9.12
CA ILE A 81 9.22 18.99 -9.28
C ILE A 81 9.67 19.63 -7.96
N LEU A 82 9.07 19.23 -6.84
CA LEU A 82 9.39 19.76 -5.50
C LEU A 82 10.79 19.36 -5.01
N THR A 83 11.23 18.13 -5.27
CA THR A 83 12.55 17.63 -4.81
C THR A 83 13.70 18.13 -5.68
N ALA A 84 13.45 18.54 -6.93
CA ALA A 84 14.46 19.02 -7.85
C ALA A 84 15.28 20.21 -7.30
N LYS A 85 16.62 20.08 -7.33
CA LYS A 85 17.56 21.11 -6.86
C LYS A 85 18.81 21.23 -7.74
N PRO A 86 18.92 22.26 -8.61
CA PRO A 86 17.83 22.99 -9.28
C PRO A 86 17.26 22.23 -10.49
N LEU A 87 17.89 21.10 -10.85
CA LEU A 87 17.62 20.36 -12.08
C LEU A 87 16.80 19.10 -11.78
N LEU A 88 15.63 19.00 -12.40
CA LEU A 88 14.88 17.76 -12.49
C LEU A 88 15.45 16.91 -13.63
N ARG A 89 16.06 15.77 -13.30
CA ARG A 89 16.59 14.81 -14.27
C ARG A 89 15.56 13.75 -14.55
N VAL A 90 14.97 13.77 -15.74
CA VAL A 90 13.97 12.81 -16.19
C VAL A 90 14.58 11.84 -17.18
N ILE A 91 14.37 10.55 -16.97
CA ILE A 91 14.77 9.47 -17.86
C ILE A 91 13.52 8.88 -18.49
N ILE A 92 13.56 8.78 -19.83
CA ILE A 92 12.52 8.22 -20.68
C ILE A 92 13.01 6.86 -21.17
N GLN A 93 12.24 5.81 -20.95
CA GLN A 93 12.55 4.45 -21.39
C GLN A 93 11.41 3.90 -22.24
N ARG A 94 11.71 3.18 -23.33
CA ARG A 94 10.65 2.47 -24.06
C ARG A 94 10.07 1.37 -23.17
N LYS A 95 8.75 1.20 -23.22
CA LYS A 95 8.05 0.14 -22.50
C LYS A 95 8.49 -1.21 -23.07
N GLY A 96 9.16 -2.02 -22.25
CA GLY A 96 9.73 -3.32 -22.65
C GLY A 96 11.25 -3.34 -22.84
N ASP A 97 11.92 -2.17 -22.88
CA ASP A 97 13.39 -2.07 -23.01
C ASP A 97 14.12 -2.05 -21.65
N SER A 98 13.40 -1.95 -20.53
CA SER A 98 14.04 -2.01 -19.21
C SER A 98 14.59 -3.42 -18.97
N PHE A 99 15.86 -3.52 -18.54
CA PHE A 99 16.51 -4.78 -18.17
C PHE A 99 15.71 -5.54 -17.09
N GLU A 100 14.98 -4.81 -16.25
CA GLU A 100 14.04 -5.31 -15.24
C GLU A 100 12.78 -5.96 -15.84
N ALA A 101 12.26 -5.46 -16.96
CA ALA A 101 11.13 -6.07 -17.66
C ALA A 101 11.52 -7.36 -18.41
N LEU A 102 12.80 -7.54 -18.75
CA LEU A 102 13.32 -8.75 -19.38
C LEU A 102 13.57 -9.88 -18.35
N ASN A 103 13.93 -9.53 -17.12
CA ASN A 103 14.36 -10.49 -16.09
C ASN A 103 13.42 -10.59 -14.86
N GLY A 104 12.36 -9.79 -14.80
CA GLY A 104 11.40 -9.78 -13.70
C GLY A 104 11.88 -8.99 -12.48
N TYR A 105 10.92 -8.46 -11.72
CA TYR A 105 11.15 -7.81 -10.43
C TYR A 105 11.50 -8.85 -9.37
N GLY A 106 12.78 -9.19 -9.29
CA GLY A 106 13.37 -10.03 -8.27
C GLY A 106 14.85 -9.69 -8.15
N THR A 107 15.40 -9.76 -6.94
CA THR A 107 16.81 -9.48 -6.67
C THR A 107 17.70 -10.37 -7.55
N MET A 108 18.23 -9.83 -8.65
CA MET A 108 19.12 -10.60 -9.54
C MET A 108 20.57 -10.30 -9.20
N ARG A 109 21.25 -11.33 -8.70
CA ARG A 109 22.72 -11.42 -8.64
C ARG A 109 23.30 -11.20 -10.05
N PRO A 110 24.47 -10.55 -10.19
CA PRO A 110 25.07 -10.31 -11.49
C PRO A 110 25.50 -11.65 -12.13
N LYS A 111 25.05 -11.92 -13.36
CA LYS A 111 25.57 -13.03 -14.17
C LYS A 111 26.33 -12.48 -15.38
N ASN A 112 27.54 -13.01 -15.57
CA ASN A 112 28.47 -12.69 -16.65
C ASN A 112 27.93 -13.07 -18.04
N ILE A 113 28.20 -12.20 -19.02
CA ILE A 113 27.56 -12.13 -20.36
C ILE A 113 28.25 -13.05 -21.41
N ILE A 114 29.15 -13.95 -21.02
CA ILE A 114 30.03 -14.63 -22.01
C ILE A 114 29.43 -15.93 -22.58
N SER A 115 28.32 -16.46 -22.06
CA SER A 115 27.83 -17.80 -22.47
C SER A 115 26.86 -17.85 -23.65
N SER A 116 26.61 -16.76 -24.39
CA SER A 116 25.62 -16.74 -25.50
C SER A 116 26.22 -16.89 -26.90
N PHE A 117 27.55 -17.02 -27.05
CA PHE A 117 28.20 -17.12 -28.36
C PHE A 117 28.56 -18.54 -28.82
N LEU A 118 28.28 -19.58 -28.03
CA LEU A 118 28.43 -20.97 -28.48
C LEU A 118 27.20 -21.80 -28.11
N SER A 119 26.65 -22.43 -29.15
CA SER A 119 25.65 -23.50 -29.11
C SER A 119 24.17 -23.07 -29.17
N GLY A 120 23.50 -23.54 -30.23
CA GLY A 120 22.10 -23.30 -30.54
C GLY A 120 21.16 -24.09 -29.64
N THR A 121 20.78 -23.50 -28.51
CA THR A 121 19.65 -23.99 -27.68
C THR A 121 18.33 -23.33 -28.11
N PRO A 122 17.20 -24.06 -28.04
CA PRO A 122 15.89 -23.53 -28.43
C PRO A 122 15.54 -22.28 -27.62
N ALA A 123 14.88 -21.32 -28.28
CA ALA A 123 14.47 -20.05 -27.68
C ALA A 123 13.84 -20.28 -26.30
N LYS A 124 14.53 -19.81 -25.25
CA LYS A 124 13.99 -19.82 -23.89
C LYS A 124 12.66 -19.08 -23.91
N ASN A 125 11.62 -19.70 -23.35
CA ASN A 125 10.32 -19.06 -23.13
C ASN A 125 10.55 -17.66 -22.59
N LYS A 126 10.13 -16.64 -23.35
CA LYS A 126 10.12 -15.26 -22.87
C LYS A 126 9.26 -15.28 -21.60
N GLY A 127 9.88 -15.10 -20.44
CA GLY A 127 9.17 -15.06 -19.17
C GLY A 127 8.03 -14.05 -19.25
N LEU A 128 6.98 -14.26 -18.45
CA LEU A 128 5.89 -13.29 -18.35
C LEU A 128 6.47 -11.92 -17.98
N ALA A 129 6.32 -10.94 -18.88
CA ALA A 129 6.81 -9.59 -18.65
C ALA A 129 5.88 -8.89 -17.66
N ILE A 130 6.26 -8.86 -16.37
CA ILE A 130 5.57 -8.10 -15.34
C ILE A 130 6.03 -6.64 -15.45
N SER A 131 5.09 -5.72 -15.64
CA SER A 131 5.41 -4.30 -15.72
C SER A 131 5.81 -3.72 -14.37
N ASN A 132 6.51 -2.58 -14.37
CA ASN A 132 6.78 -1.80 -13.17
C ASN A 132 5.47 -1.47 -12.43
N PRO A 133 5.49 -1.22 -11.12
CA PRO A 133 4.34 -0.67 -10.43
C PRO A 133 3.91 0.68 -11.02
N HIS A 134 2.60 0.85 -11.24
CA HIS A 134 2.01 2.10 -11.74
C HIS A 134 1.07 2.69 -10.68
N ASP A 135 0.88 4.01 -10.71
CA ASP A 135 -0.01 4.75 -9.81
C ASP A 135 0.20 4.45 -8.31
N PHE A 136 1.47 4.49 -7.89
CA PHE A 136 1.80 4.32 -6.47
C PHE A 136 1.31 5.53 -5.68
N ARG A 137 0.37 5.31 -4.76
CA ARG A 137 -0.27 6.35 -3.97
C ARG A 137 -0.47 5.88 -2.54
N MET A 138 -0.21 6.76 -1.58
CA MET A 138 -0.41 6.45 -0.17
C MET A 138 -1.91 6.37 0.11
N VAL A 139 -2.38 5.23 0.59
CA VAL A 139 -3.80 5.02 0.93
C VAL A 139 -4.07 5.26 2.42
N SER A 140 -3.08 5.01 3.27
CA SER A 140 -3.20 5.19 4.71
C SER A 140 -1.86 5.38 5.40
N ALA A 141 -1.89 5.92 6.63
CA ALA A 141 -0.74 5.96 7.53
C ALA A 141 -1.20 5.95 9.00
N ILE A 142 -0.39 5.40 9.89
CA ILE A 142 -0.48 5.68 11.34
C ILE A 142 0.36 6.93 11.60
N ILE A 143 -0.20 7.90 12.33
CA ILE A 143 0.47 9.17 12.62
C ILE A 143 0.46 9.47 14.13
N ASP A 144 1.32 10.38 14.56
CA ASP A 144 1.40 10.88 15.94
C ASP A 144 1.55 9.79 17.02
N VAL A 145 2.26 8.71 16.69
CA VAL A 145 2.47 7.54 17.58
C VAL A 145 3.05 7.94 18.94
N ASP A 146 3.94 8.94 18.97
CA ASP A 146 4.62 9.39 20.20
C ASP A 146 3.82 10.44 20.99
N ILE A 147 2.71 10.95 20.44
CA ILE A 147 1.90 12.03 21.03
C ILE A 147 0.55 11.49 21.50
N VAL A 148 -0.03 10.58 20.73
CA VAL A 148 -1.31 9.94 21.04
C VAL A 148 -1.08 8.88 22.11
N PRO A 149 -1.95 8.75 23.13
CA PRO A 149 -1.81 7.71 24.14
C PRO A 149 -1.69 6.31 23.53
N GLU A 150 -0.88 5.43 24.12
CA GLU A 150 -0.62 4.06 23.62
C GLU A 150 -1.88 3.20 23.44
N THR A 151 -2.95 3.52 24.18
CA THR A 151 -4.27 2.85 24.06
C THR A 151 -5.06 3.29 22.83
N CYS A 152 -4.56 4.29 22.10
CA CYS A 152 -5.24 4.93 20.98
C CYS A 152 -4.38 4.85 19.72
N ARG A 153 -5.01 5.00 18.58
CA ARG A 153 -4.36 4.99 17.26
C ARG A 153 -4.93 6.14 16.45
N ARG A 154 -4.04 6.98 15.91
CA ARG A 154 -4.44 7.99 14.93
C ARG A 154 -4.09 7.52 13.53
N VAL A 155 -5.12 7.38 12.71
CA VAL A 155 -5.06 6.84 11.36
C VAL A 155 -5.40 7.95 10.37
N LYS A 156 -4.55 8.10 9.35
CA LYS A 156 -4.84 8.89 8.16
C LYS A 156 -5.34 7.97 7.06
N LEU A 157 -6.49 8.26 6.47
CA LEU A 157 -7.03 7.59 5.29
C LEU A 157 -7.10 8.59 4.12
N LEU A 158 -6.60 8.18 2.96
CA LEU A 158 -6.59 8.97 1.74
C LEU A 158 -7.44 8.27 0.67
N LYS A 159 -8.56 8.90 0.32
CA LYS A 159 -9.46 8.44 -0.73
C LYS A 159 -8.96 8.97 -2.07
N HIS A 160 -8.51 8.09 -2.95
CA HIS A 160 -7.96 8.45 -4.27
C HIS A 160 -8.97 8.22 -5.38
N GLY A 161 -9.35 9.31 -6.08
CA GLY A 161 -9.91 9.28 -7.45
C GLY A 161 -11.14 8.42 -7.68
N SER A 162 -11.80 7.94 -6.63
CA SER A 162 -12.99 7.10 -6.72
C SER A 162 -14.11 7.76 -5.93
N GLU A 163 -15.33 7.75 -6.45
CA GLU A 163 -16.53 8.12 -5.69
C GLU A 163 -16.84 7.13 -4.56
N ARG A 164 -16.04 6.07 -4.41
CA ARG A 164 -16.30 5.02 -3.43
C ARG A 164 -16.27 5.57 -1.99
N PRO A 165 -17.13 5.04 -1.12
CA PRO A 165 -17.11 5.33 0.31
C PRO A 165 -15.75 5.03 0.97
N LEU A 166 -15.53 5.56 2.18
CA LEU A 166 -14.40 5.17 3.03
C LEU A 166 -14.47 3.69 3.45
N GLY A 167 -15.66 3.10 3.39
CA GLY A 167 -15.83 1.66 3.55
C GLY A 167 -15.95 1.19 5.00
N PHE A 168 -16.48 2.04 5.89
CA PHE A 168 -16.83 1.65 7.25
C PHE A 168 -18.08 2.40 7.71
N PHE A 169 -18.77 1.85 8.69
CA PHE A 169 -20.00 2.39 9.27
C PHE A 169 -19.74 2.71 10.73
N ILE A 170 -20.40 3.74 11.23
CA ILE A 170 -20.38 4.11 12.64
C ILE A 170 -21.77 3.94 13.25
N ARG A 171 -21.81 3.78 14.56
CA ARG A 171 -23.02 3.72 15.37
C ARG A 171 -22.80 4.46 16.68
N ASP A 172 -23.89 4.81 17.33
CA ASP A 172 -23.89 5.20 18.73
C ASP A 172 -23.68 3.97 19.65
N GLY A 173 -23.33 4.25 20.89
CA GLY A 173 -23.11 3.26 21.92
C GLY A 173 -22.74 3.89 23.25
N THR A 174 -22.38 3.05 24.21
CA THR A 174 -21.96 3.47 25.54
C THR A 174 -20.47 3.19 25.73
N SER A 175 -19.70 4.25 25.97
CA SER A 175 -18.31 4.18 26.39
C SER A 175 -18.23 4.12 27.92
N VAL A 176 -17.38 3.22 28.43
CA VAL A 176 -17.12 3.11 29.87
C VAL A 176 -15.81 3.80 30.16
N ARG A 177 -15.84 4.83 31.00
CA ARG A 177 -14.68 5.64 31.35
C ARG A 177 -14.44 5.57 32.85
N VAL A 178 -13.16 5.49 33.23
CA VAL A 178 -12.76 5.60 34.63
C VAL A 178 -12.47 7.06 34.89
N THR A 179 -13.30 7.69 35.72
CA THR A 179 -13.12 9.07 36.18
C THR A 179 -12.71 9.05 37.66
N PRO A 180 -12.20 10.16 38.21
CA PRO A 180 -11.91 10.26 39.64
C PRO A 180 -13.12 9.97 40.55
N ASN A 181 -14.34 10.12 40.01
CA ASN A 181 -15.60 9.89 40.73
C ASN A 181 -16.13 8.46 40.58
N GLY A 182 -15.40 7.58 39.87
CA GLY A 182 -15.75 6.18 39.65
C GLY A 182 -15.86 5.79 38.18
N VAL A 183 -16.60 4.71 37.92
CA VAL A 183 -16.84 4.23 36.55
C VAL A 183 -18.08 4.91 35.99
N GLU A 184 -17.91 5.68 34.92
CA GLU A 184 -18.99 6.41 34.26
C GLU A 184 -19.31 5.80 32.89
N ARG A 185 -20.60 5.83 32.54
CA ARG A 185 -21.11 5.41 31.23
C ARG A 185 -21.49 6.65 30.45
N THR A 186 -20.72 6.97 29.42
CA THR A 186 -20.96 8.13 28.57
C THR A 186 -21.39 7.68 27.17
N PRO A 187 -22.13 8.50 26.42
CA PRO A 187 -22.32 8.26 24.98
C PRO A 187 -20.97 8.16 24.27
N GLY A 188 -20.90 7.33 23.23
CA GLY A 188 -19.71 7.14 22.41
C GLY A 188 -20.07 6.71 20.99
N ILE A 189 -19.14 6.93 20.06
CA ILE A 189 -19.28 6.54 18.66
C ILE A 189 -18.35 5.37 18.38
N PHE A 190 -18.85 4.36 17.70
CA PHE A 190 -18.12 3.12 17.46
C PHE A 190 -18.20 2.72 16.00
N ILE A 191 -17.15 2.09 15.47
CA ILE A 191 -17.22 1.44 14.17
C ILE A 191 -18.14 0.21 14.28
N SER A 192 -19.24 0.21 13.55
CA SER A 192 -20.22 -0.88 13.56
C SER A 192 -19.90 -1.97 12.54
N ARG A 193 -19.34 -1.59 11.38
CA ARG A 193 -19.11 -2.50 10.26
C ARG A 193 -17.98 -1.99 9.36
N LEU A 194 -17.23 -2.91 8.76
CA LEU A 194 -16.33 -2.64 7.65
C LEU A 194 -16.94 -3.19 6.34
N VAL A 195 -16.72 -2.48 5.23
CA VAL A 195 -17.11 -2.95 3.90
C VAL A 195 -16.04 -3.92 3.39
N PRO A 196 -16.41 -5.15 2.99
CA PRO A 196 -15.50 -6.09 2.36
C PRO A 196 -14.79 -5.48 1.13
N GLY A 197 -13.46 -5.50 1.12
CA GLY A 197 -12.62 -4.87 0.09
C GLY A 197 -12.70 -3.34 0.06
N GLY A 198 -13.33 -2.72 1.04
CA GLY A 198 -13.38 -1.26 1.21
C GLY A 198 -12.04 -0.68 1.63
N LEU A 199 -11.89 0.64 1.55
CA LEU A 199 -10.64 1.32 1.92
C LEU A 199 -10.26 1.02 3.38
N ALA A 200 -11.17 1.25 4.32
CA ALA A 200 -10.89 1.02 5.74
C ALA A 200 -10.50 -0.44 6.05
N GLU A 201 -11.23 -1.42 5.52
CA GLU A 201 -10.89 -2.85 5.71
C GLU A 201 -9.53 -3.20 5.10
N SER A 202 -9.26 -2.74 3.88
CA SER A 202 -8.02 -3.06 3.15
C SER A 202 -6.78 -2.52 3.87
N THR A 203 -6.91 -1.45 4.65
CA THR A 203 -5.79 -0.93 5.44
C THR A 203 -5.49 -1.75 6.68
N GLY A 204 -6.47 -2.48 7.23
CA GLY A 204 -6.34 -3.21 8.50
C GLY A 204 -6.09 -2.32 9.72
N LEU A 205 -6.17 -0.99 9.57
CA LEU A 205 -5.86 -0.03 10.64
C LEU A 205 -7.06 0.30 11.51
N LEU A 206 -8.27 0.01 11.03
CA LEU A 206 -9.54 0.20 11.73
C LEU A 206 -10.24 -1.15 11.90
N GLY A 207 -10.85 -1.36 13.05
CA GLY A 207 -11.60 -2.56 13.41
C GLY A 207 -13.04 -2.27 13.80
N VAL A 208 -13.90 -3.28 13.66
CA VAL A 208 -15.25 -3.23 14.24
C VAL A 208 -15.14 -3.14 15.76
N ASN A 209 -15.99 -2.31 16.36
CA ASN A 209 -16.05 -1.92 17.76
C ASN A 209 -14.96 -0.95 18.24
N ASP A 210 -14.07 -0.48 17.37
CA ASP A 210 -13.17 0.62 17.72
C ASP A 210 -13.99 1.87 18.12
N GLU A 211 -13.65 2.49 19.23
CA GLU A 211 -14.29 3.72 19.71
C GLU A 211 -13.65 4.91 19.00
N VAL A 212 -14.45 5.71 18.29
CA VAL A 212 -14.00 6.95 17.64
C VAL A 212 -13.92 8.05 18.70
N LEU A 213 -12.75 8.68 18.79
CA LEU A 213 -12.47 9.74 19.74
C LEU A 213 -12.36 11.10 19.07
N GLU A 214 -11.75 11.17 17.89
CA GLU A 214 -11.55 12.43 17.17
C GLU A 214 -11.66 12.24 15.66
N VAL A 215 -12.13 13.28 14.96
CA VAL A 215 -12.14 13.39 13.51
C VAL A 215 -11.51 14.71 13.10
N ASN A 216 -10.43 14.65 12.32
CA ASN A 216 -9.62 15.78 11.85
C ASN A 216 -9.25 16.77 12.97
N GLY A 217 -8.91 16.24 14.16
CA GLY A 217 -8.52 17.03 15.33
C GLY A 217 -9.68 17.57 16.16
N ILE A 218 -10.92 17.19 15.85
CA ILE A 218 -12.11 17.59 16.60
C ILE A 218 -12.60 16.40 17.43
N ASP A 219 -12.66 16.56 18.75
CA ASP A 219 -13.22 15.58 19.69
C ASP A 219 -14.72 15.32 19.43
N VAL A 220 -15.13 14.05 19.52
CA VAL A 220 -16.50 13.62 19.20
C VAL A 220 -17.37 13.31 20.43
N SER A 221 -16.81 13.41 21.65
CA SER A 221 -17.50 13.00 22.90
C SER A 221 -18.86 13.66 23.15
N ASN A 222 -19.08 14.88 22.65
CA ASN A 222 -20.33 15.65 22.82
C ASN A 222 -21.05 15.91 21.50
N LYS A 223 -20.83 15.06 20.49
CA LYS A 223 -21.44 15.19 19.16
C LYS A 223 -22.47 14.09 18.92
N THR A 224 -23.50 14.41 18.13
CA THR A 224 -24.45 13.39 17.67
C THR A 224 -23.83 12.52 16.58
N LEU A 225 -24.39 11.33 16.36
CA LEU A 225 -23.97 10.42 15.30
C LEU A 225 -23.98 11.12 13.92
N ASP A 226 -25.03 11.87 13.62
CA ASP A 226 -25.16 12.62 12.36
C ASP A 226 -24.08 13.68 12.21
N GLN A 227 -23.77 14.44 13.26
CA GLN A 227 -22.70 15.44 13.21
C GLN A 227 -21.33 14.81 12.94
N VAL A 228 -21.04 13.66 13.55
CA VAL A 228 -19.79 12.94 13.32
C VAL A 228 -19.75 12.37 11.91
N THR A 229 -20.87 11.87 11.41
CA THR A 229 -21.05 11.41 10.03
C THR A 229 -20.73 12.54 9.05
N ASP A 230 -21.35 13.71 9.23
CA ASP A 230 -21.10 14.90 8.40
C ASP A 230 -19.64 15.33 8.42
N MET A 231 -19.00 15.30 9.60
CA MET A 231 -17.57 15.60 9.73
C MET A 231 -16.70 14.62 8.95
N MET A 232 -17.00 13.32 8.98
CA MET A 232 -16.26 12.31 8.21
C MET A 232 -16.47 12.48 6.70
N VAL A 233 -17.70 12.75 6.26
CA VAL A 233 -18.02 12.98 4.83
C VAL A 233 -17.29 14.21 4.31
N ALA A 234 -17.35 15.33 5.04
CA ALA A 234 -16.69 16.58 4.67
C ALA A 234 -15.17 16.43 4.53
N ASN A 235 -14.56 15.49 5.27
CA ASN A 235 -13.13 15.22 5.26
C ASN A 235 -12.77 13.91 4.54
N SER A 236 -13.69 13.30 3.78
CA SER A 236 -13.53 11.94 3.24
C SER A 236 -12.34 11.77 2.29
N SER A 237 -11.90 12.84 1.61
CA SER A 237 -10.70 12.80 0.77
C SER A 237 -9.39 12.65 1.57
N ASN A 238 -9.37 13.15 2.80
CA ASN A 238 -8.21 13.14 3.69
C ASN A 238 -8.69 13.11 5.15
N LEU A 239 -9.12 11.93 5.58
CA LEU A 239 -9.67 11.71 6.91
C LEU A 239 -8.53 11.40 7.88
N ILE A 240 -8.48 12.11 8.99
CA ILE A 240 -7.63 11.78 10.14
C ILE A 240 -8.55 11.39 11.28
N ILE A 241 -8.52 10.12 11.68
CA ILE A 241 -9.39 9.58 12.73
C ILE A 241 -8.54 9.06 13.88
N THR A 242 -8.85 9.51 15.09
CA THR A 242 -8.27 8.95 16.32
C THR A 242 -9.27 7.96 16.90
N VAL A 243 -8.85 6.71 17.07
CA VAL A 243 -9.67 5.64 17.64
C VAL A 243 -9.01 5.01 18.86
N ARG A 244 -9.81 4.42 19.74
CA ARG A 244 -9.37 3.44 20.73
C ARG A 244 -9.71 2.05 20.20
N PRO A 245 -8.70 1.22 19.85
CA PRO A 245 -8.95 -0.11 19.32
C PRO A 245 -9.68 -1.02 20.30
N ALA A 246 -10.69 -1.76 19.83
CA ALA A 246 -11.40 -2.74 20.65
C ALA A 246 -10.52 -3.96 21.00
N ASN A 247 -9.69 -4.38 20.05
CA ASN A 247 -8.78 -5.51 20.19
C ASN A 247 -7.33 -5.00 20.24
N GLN A 248 -6.85 -4.73 21.46
CA GLN A 248 -5.49 -4.21 21.69
C GLN A 248 -4.37 -5.18 21.23
N ARG A 249 -4.72 -6.43 20.86
CA ARG A 249 -3.81 -7.42 20.26
C ARG A 249 -3.33 -7.07 18.85
N ALA A 250 -4.06 -6.25 18.09
CA ALA A 250 -3.69 -5.90 16.71
C ALA A 250 -2.76 -4.68 16.61
N VAL A 251 -2.38 -4.07 17.74
CA VAL A 251 -1.57 -2.83 17.78
C VAL A 251 -0.12 -3.09 18.12
N LEU A 252 0.16 -4.16 18.86
CA LEU A 252 1.52 -4.58 19.17
C LEU A 252 1.92 -5.62 18.15
N GLY A 253 2.92 -5.32 17.32
CA GLY A 253 3.56 -6.31 16.47
C GLY A 253 3.95 -7.51 17.32
N SER A 254 3.19 -8.60 17.20
CA SER A 254 3.50 -9.85 17.89
C SER A 254 4.73 -10.45 17.21
N THR A 255 5.90 -10.18 17.78
CA THR A 255 7.01 -11.11 17.72
C THR A 255 6.47 -12.50 18.11
N PRO A 256 6.58 -13.53 17.26
CA PRO A 256 6.21 -14.87 17.65
C PRO A 256 7.05 -15.26 18.87
N PRO A 257 6.48 -15.97 19.87
CA PRO A 257 7.26 -16.46 21.00
C PRO A 257 8.41 -17.33 20.47
N PRO A 258 9.61 -17.26 21.05
CA PRO A 258 10.71 -18.12 20.65
C PRO A 258 10.31 -19.58 20.82
N PRO A 259 10.74 -20.49 19.91
CA PRO A 259 10.50 -21.91 20.08
C PRO A 259 11.09 -22.39 21.42
N PRO A 260 10.46 -23.37 22.10
CA PRO A 260 11.00 -23.91 23.34
C PRO A 260 12.40 -24.50 23.09
N PRO A 261 13.32 -24.41 24.06
CA PRO A 261 14.66 -24.94 23.89
C PRO A 261 14.60 -26.45 23.72
N GLU A 262 15.15 -26.94 22.62
CA GLU A 262 15.37 -28.37 22.40
C GLU A 262 16.24 -28.92 23.52
N VAL A 263 15.70 -29.87 24.28
CA VAL A 263 16.44 -30.60 25.29
C VAL A 263 17.41 -31.53 24.55
N VAL A 264 18.65 -31.06 24.39
CA VAL A 264 19.77 -31.90 23.96
C VAL A 264 20.01 -32.94 25.05
N SER A 265 19.43 -34.12 24.87
CA SER A 265 19.71 -35.27 25.73
C SER A 265 20.99 -35.92 25.24
N HIS A 266 22.10 -35.54 25.89
CA HIS A 266 23.31 -36.33 25.90
C HIS A 266 23.06 -37.63 26.67
N HIS A 267 22.98 -38.75 25.96
CA HIS A 267 23.33 -40.03 26.57
C HIS A 267 24.11 -40.89 25.60
N SER A 268 25.42 -40.94 25.84
CA SER A 268 26.33 -41.89 25.23
C SER A 268 26.47 -43.09 26.16
N GLN A 269 26.27 -44.31 25.66
CA GLN A 269 27.16 -45.43 25.95
C GLN A 269 27.01 -46.55 24.89
N PRO A 270 28.07 -47.34 24.63
CA PRO A 270 28.26 -48.06 23.37
C PRO A 270 27.98 -49.57 23.49
N SER A 271 27.63 -50.23 22.38
CA SER A 271 28.08 -51.60 22.11
C SER A 271 27.90 -52.01 20.63
N SER A 272 29.04 -52.38 20.04
CA SER A 272 29.32 -53.37 18.98
C SER A 272 28.20 -54.00 18.13
N GLY A 273 28.38 -53.94 16.80
CA GLY A 273 27.83 -54.90 15.84
C GLY A 273 27.78 -54.38 14.39
N GLU A 274 28.60 -54.98 13.53
CA GLU A 274 28.76 -54.99 12.05
C GLU A 274 27.65 -54.46 11.10
N PRO A 275 28.00 -54.14 9.82
CA PRO A 275 27.19 -53.31 8.91
C PRO A 275 26.23 -54.12 8.04
N ASP A 276 25.10 -53.54 7.64
CA ASP A 276 24.26 -54.03 6.55
C ASP A 276 23.38 -52.92 5.97
N GLU A 277 22.93 -53.19 4.75
CA GLU A 277 22.74 -52.31 3.61
C GLU A 277 21.41 -51.51 3.53
N ASP A 278 21.44 -50.52 2.63
CA ASP A 278 20.34 -50.02 1.79
C ASP A 278 18.98 -49.68 2.42
N ARG A 279 18.66 -48.38 2.47
CA ARG A 279 17.35 -47.90 1.98
C ARG A 279 17.33 -46.41 1.65
N PHE A 280 17.17 -46.13 0.36
CA PHE A 280 16.68 -44.87 -0.16
C PHE A 280 15.18 -44.75 0.15
N ASP A 281 14.76 -43.71 0.86
CA ASP A 281 13.38 -43.24 0.82
C ASP A 281 13.36 -41.89 0.07
N GLN A 282 12.76 -41.93 -1.13
CA GLN A 282 12.43 -40.78 -1.96
C GLN A 282 11.04 -40.29 -1.54
N ASP A 283 10.91 -39.02 -1.18
CA ASP A 283 9.61 -38.38 -0.99
C ASP A 283 8.95 -38.12 -2.35
N GLU A 284 7.78 -38.72 -2.56
CA GLU A 284 6.94 -38.65 -3.75
C GLU A 284 6.18 -37.30 -3.80
N ILE A 285 6.31 -36.57 -4.91
CA ILE A 285 5.63 -35.29 -5.15
C ILE A 285 4.26 -35.57 -5.78
N VAL A 286 3.17 -35.22 -5.09
CA VAL A 286 1.79 -35.36 -5.59
C VAL A 286 1.37 -34.11 -6.37
N ASP A 287 1.13 -34.27 -7.67
CA ASP A 287 0.58 -33.25 -8.58
C ASP A 287 -0.96 -33.30 -8.55
N LEU A 288 -1.62 -32.17 -8.24
CA LEU A 288 -3.07 -32.03 -8.07
C LEU A 288 -3.71 -31.26 -9.23
N THR A 289 -3.50 -31.71 -10.46
CA THR A 289 -4.11 -31.10 -11.64
C THR A 289 -4.90 -32.09 -12.50
N ALA A 290 -6.05 -32.57 -12.00
CA ALA A 290 -7.17 -33.01 -12.85
C ALA A 290 -8.38 -33.41 -12.01
N VAL A 291 -9.41 -32.55 -11.94
CA VAL A 291 -10.79 -33.05 -11.83
C VAL A 291 -11.67 -32.20 -12.73
N SER A 292 -12.10 -32.81 -13.82
CA SER A 292 -13.04 -32.30 -14.80
C SER A 292 -14.47 -32.32 -14.27
N LEU A 293 -15.25 -31.41 -14.84
CA LEU A 293 -16.70 -31.23 -14.76
C LEU A 293 -17.46 -32.53 -15.05
N GLU A 294 -18.58 -32.76 -14.36
CA GLU A 294 -19.79 -33.33 -14.96
C GLU A 294 -21.04 -33.06 -14.11
N ASP A 295 -22.09 -32.62 -14.83
CA ASP A 295 -23.45 -32.32 -14.40
C ASP A 295 -24.22 -33.57 -13.93
N ASN A 296 -25.16 -33.40 -12.99
CA ASN A 296 -26.50 -33.98 -13.07
C ASN A 296 -27.43 -33.50 -11.94
N HIS A 297 -28.57 -32.94 -12.34
CA HIS A 297 -29.80 -32.78 -11.56
C HIS A 297 -30.89 -33.65 -12.24
N PRO A 298 -31.95 -34.16 -11.54
CA PRO A 298 -33.07 -33.28 -11.19
C PRO A 298 -33.92 -33.62 -9.92
N GLU A 299 -34.65 -32.59 -9.49
CA GLU A 299 -36.00 -32.50 -8.85
C GLU A 299 -36.39 -33.32 -7.58
N SER A 300 -36.86 -32.62 -6.52
CA SER A 300 -38.31 -32.45 -6.25
C SER A 300 -38.63 -31.58 -5.02
N SER A 301 -39.86 -31.09 -5.04
CA SER A 301 -40.61 -30.15 -4.20
C SER A 301 -40.64 -30.31 -2.67
N GLY A 302 -40.78 -29.18 -1.97
CA GLY A 302 -41.30 -29.12 -0.60
C GLY A 302 -41.48 -27.69 -0.06
N SER A 303 -42.71 -27.19 -0.07
CA SER A 303 -43.15 -25.93 0.55
C SER A 303 -43.59 -26.13 2.01
N PHE A 304 -43.36 -25.15 2.90
CA PHE A 304 -44.35 -24.49 3.80
C PHE A 304 -43.64 -23.59 4.85
N PRO A 305 -44.32 -22.54 5.39
CA PRO A 305 -43.71 -21.34 5.96
C PRO A 305 -43.72 -21.29 7.50
N HIS A 306 -42.86 -20.44 8.08
CA HIS A 306 -43.12 -19.90 9.42
C HIS A 306 -42.63 -18.46 9.62
N SER A 307 -43.45 -17.76 10.39
CA SER A 307 -43.54 -16.32 10.63
C SER A 307 -42.56 -15.77 11.68
N ILE A 308 -42.39 -14.45 11.58
CA ILE A 308 -41.50 -13.48 12.24
C ILE A 308 -41.64 -13.47 13.78
N PRO A 309 -40.63 -12.96 14.53
CA PRO A 309 -40.86 -11.69 15.23
C PRO A 309 -39.72 -10.67 15.06
N SER A 310 -40.16 -9.41 14.97
CA SER A 310 -39.48 -8.13 14.84
C SER A 310 -38.51 -7.81 15.98
N LYS A 311 -37.37 -7.15 15.67
CA LYS A 311 -36.67 -6.27 16.61
C LYS A 311 -35.65 -5.32 15.94
N ASP A 312 -35.84 -4.03 16.20
CA ASP A 312 -34.91 -2.89 16.17
C ASP A 312 -34.01 -2.70 14.94
N ASP A 313 -34.52 -1.92 13.98
CA ASP A 313 -33.69 -1.20 13.02
C ASP A 313 -33.10 0.06 13.68
N GLY A 314 -31.93 -0.09 14.28
CA GLY A 314 -31.03 1.04 14.52
C GLY A 314 -30.63 1.67 13.19
N GLN A 315 -30.62 3.00 13.13
CA GLN A 315 -30.41 3.76 11.89
C GLN A 315 -29.00 3.50 11.34
N ILE A 316 -28.89 2.73 10.25
CA ILE A 316 -27.64 2.47 9.54
C ILE A 316 -27.48 3.53 8.45
N LEU A 317 -26.47 4.40 8.57
CA LEU A 317 -26.11 5.37 7.53
C LEU A 317 -24.83 4.94 6.79
N HIS A 318 -24.88 5.05 5.46
CA HIS A 318 -23.83 4.63 4.53
C HIS A 318 -22.82 5.76 4.29
N LEU A 319 -21.55 5.52 4.61
CA LEU A 319 -20.42 6.45 4.51
C LEU A 319 -19.39 5.98 3.49
#